data_AF-A0A918IMM8-F1
#
_entry.id   AF-A0A918IMM8-F1
#
_cell.length_a   1.000
_cell.length_b   1.000
_cell.length_c   1.000
_cell.angle_alpha   90.00
_cell.angle_beta   90.00
_cell.angle_gamma   90.00
#
_symmetry.space_group_name_H-M   'P 1'
#
loop_
_entity.id
_entity.type
_entity.pdbx_description
1 polymer ?
#
loop_
_entity_poly.entity_id
_entity_poly.type
_entity_poly.pdbx_seq_one_letter_code
_entity_poly.pdbx_strand_id
1 'polypeptide(L)'
;MPRVTIACPAALRADANQLARCIGLGPDDDQTYGAAAWRDAAGNAYAVASALVGEGFVSVATASLGAPAWGCDLAAARRAQGCIRLGGAADPTALVAVLSDAPDAALAELGVTLPPGDADL
;
A
#
# COMPACT_ATOMS: atom_id res chain seq x y z
N MET A 1 16.02 -9.87 1.17
CA MET A 1 14.58 -9.51 1.23
C MET A 1 14.46 -8.10 0.72
N PRO A 2 13.83 -7.88 -0.44
CA PRO A 2 13.59 -6.54 -0.96
C PRO A 2 12.62 -5.77 -0.06
N ARG A 3 12.75 -4.45 -0.03
CA ARG A 3 11.74 -3.56 0.55
C ARG A 3 10.75 -3.08 -0.52
N VAL A 4 9.48 -2.98 -0.13
CA VAL A 4 8.45 -2.30 -0.91
C VAL A 4 7.96 -1.08 -0.13
N THR A 5 7.75 0.04 -0.83
CA THR A 5 7.05 1.21 -0.31
C THR A 5 5.83 1.46 -1.18
N ILE A 6 4.67 1.57 -0.56
CA ILE A 6 3.38 1.62 -1.24
C ILE A 6 2.65 2.91 -0.86
N ALA A 7 2.27 3.71 -1.86
CA ALA A 7 1.32 4.80 -1.68
C ALA A 7 -0.11 4.30 -1.92
N CYS A 8 -0.94 4.39 -0.89
CA CYS A 8 -2.36 4.06 -0.94
C CYS A 8 -3.19 5.34 -0.86
N PRO A 9 -3.96 5.70 -1.90
CA PRO A 9 -4.89 6.82 -1.86
C PRO A 9 -5.88 6.67 -0.71
N ALA A 10 -6.25 7.79 -0.08
CA ALA A 10 -7.22 7.79 1.02
C ALA A 10 -8.55 7.09 0.65
N ALA A 11 -8.98 7.23 -0.61
CA ALA A 11 -10.20 6.63 -1.13
C ALA A 11 -10.14 5.10 -1.24
N LEU A 12 -8.95 4.51 -1.42
CA LEU A 12 -8.76 3.06 -1.57
C LEU A 12 -8.38 2.36 -0.27
N ARG A 13 -8.13 3.11 0.82
CA ARG A 13 -7.56 2.57 2.06
C ARG A 13 -8.33 1.40 2.65
N ALA A 14 -9.66 1.49 2.69
CA ALA A 14 -10.49 0.42 3.25
C ALA A 14 -10.34 -0.89 2.46
N ASP A 15 -10.40 -0.81 1.13
CA ASP A 15 -10.22 -1.96 0.24
C ASP A 15 -8.77 -2.49 0.30
N ALA A 16 -7.79 -1.59 0.37
CA ALA A 16 -6.37 -1.94 0.46
C ALA A 16 -6.02 -2.66 1.76
N ASN A 17 -6.65 -2.28 2.87
CA ASN A 17 -6.52 -2.99 4.14
C ASN A 17 -7.16 -4.38 4.09
N GLN A 18 -8.27 -4.57 3.36
CA GLN A 18 -8.83 -5.90 3.12
C GLN A 18 -7.91 -6.76 2.24
N LEU A 19 -7.24 -6.17 1.26
CA LEU A 19 -6.20 -6.86 0.49
C LEU A 19 -5.03 -7.28 1.38
N ALA A 20 -4.50 -6.36 2.20
CA ALA A 20 -3.41 -6.66 3.12
C ALA A 20 -3.79 -7.78 4.10
N ARG A 21 -4.99 -7.72 4.69
CA ARG A 21 -5.56 -8.81 5.50
C ARG A 21 -5.71 -10.13 4.74
N CYS A 22 -5.98 -10.08 3.44
CA CYS A 22 -6.13 -11.27 2.60
C CYS A 22 -4.81 -11.98 2.31
N ILE A 23 -3.73 -11.23 2.08
CA ILE A 23 -2.42 -11.77 1.66
C ILE A 23 -1.33 -11.71 2.75
N GLY A 24 -1.67 -11.10 3.89
CA GLY A 24 -0.78 -10.89 5.03
C GLY A 24 -0.61 -12.14 5.89
N LEU A 25 -0.04 -11.91 7.07
CA LEU A 25 0.31 -12.93 8.05
C LEU A 25 -0.76 -13.12 9.14
N GLY A 26 -1.72 -12.19 9.28
CA GLY A 26 -2.76 -12.27 10.29
C GLY A 26 -3.91 -11.26 10.15
N PRO A 27 -4.87 -11.30 11.09
CA PRO A 27 -6.03 -10.41 11.05
C PRO A 27 -5.67 -8.92 11.15
N ASP A 28 -4.59 -8.59 11.86
CA ASP A 28 -4.14 -7.21 12.11
C ASP A 28 -3.57 -6.52 10.86
N ASP A 29 -3.34 -7.27 9.77
CA ASP A 29 -2.91 -6.67 8.50
C ASP A 29 -3.98 -5.78 7.87
N ASP A 30 -5.22 -5.76 8.39
CA ASP A 30 -6.20 -4.72 8.05
C ASP A 30 -5.87 -3.32 8.61
N GLN A 31 -4.74 -3.17 9.30
CA GLN A 31 -4.21 -1.90 9.78
C GLN A 31 -2.96 -1.44 8.99
N THR A 32 -2.58 -2.17 7.93
CA THR A 32 -1.39 -1.87 7.11
C THR A 32 -1.34 -0.42 6.63
N TYR A 33 -2.48 0.10 6.15
CA TYR A 33 -2.61 1.48 5.71
C TYR A 33 -3.33 2.30 6.78
N GLY A 34 -2.53 3.07 7.53
CA GLY A 34 -2.98 3.97 8.60
C GLY A 34 -3.51 5.32 8.09
N ALA A 35 -3.21 6.41 8.79
CA ALA A 35 -3.63 7.75 8.39
C ALA A 35 -3.04 8.13 7.01
N ALA A 36 -3.86 8.76 6.16
CA ALA A 36 -3.40 9.28 4.88
C ALA A 36 -2.72 10.64 5.08
N ALA A 37 -1.54 10.65 5.70
CA ALA A 37 -0.80 11.87 6.07
C ALA A 37 0.10 12.40 4.94
N TRP A 38 0.46 11.56 3.98
CA TRP A 38 1.36 11.95 2.89
C TRP A 38 0.61 12.69 1.79
N ARG A 39 1.29 13.62 1.10
CA ARG A 39 0.72 14.44 0.02
C ARG A 39 1.59 14.42 -1.22
N ASP A 40 0.98 14.32 -2.39
CA ASP A 40 1.64 14.64 -3.65
C ASP A 40 1.63 16.16 -3.93
N ALA A 41 2.26 16.57 -5.03
CA ALA A 41 2.30 17.98 -5.44
C ALA A 41 0.91 18.59 -5.78
N ALA A 42 -0.09 17.75 -6.05
CA ALA A 42 -1.46 18.16 -6.32
C ALA A 42 -2.32 18.23 -5.03
N GLY A 43 -1.77 17.82 -3.89
CA GLY A 43 -2.45 17.82 -2.59
C GLY A 43 -3.31 16.58 -2.34
N ASN A 44 -3.22 15.53 -3.16
CA ASN A 44 -3.92 14.27 -2.90
C ASN A 44 -3.31 13.58 -1.68
N ALA A 45 -4.16 12.95 -0.86
CA ALA A 45 -3.76 12.32 0.39
C ALA A 45 -3.51 10.81 0.24
N TYR A 46 -2.38 10.35 0.79
CA TYR A 46 -1.95 8.96 0.74
C TYR A 46 -1.57 8.44 2.12
N ALA A 47 -1.97 7.21 2.43
CA ALA A 47 -1.33 6.41 3.45
C ALA A 47 -0.11 5.74 2.80
N VAL A 48 1.04 5.77 3.48
CA VAL A 48 2.26 5.11 2.99
C VAL A 48 2.63 3.98 3.92
N ALA A 49 2.82 2.79 3.36
CA ALA A 49 3.33 1.62 4.07
C ALA A 49 4.69 1.24 3.46
N SER A 50 5.67 0.91 4.31
CA SER A 50 6.98 0.42 3.85
C SER A 50 7.39 -0.80 4.67
N ALA A 51 7.59 -1.93 4.01
CA ALA A 51 7.88 -3.20 4.66
C ALA A 51 8.92 -4.02 3.88
N LEU A 52 9.64 -4.88 4.61
CA LEU A 52 10.43 -5.95 4.00
C LEU A 52 9.49 -7.04 3.55
N VAL A 53 9.67 -7.52 2.32
CA VAL A 53 8.81 -8.55 1.74
C VAL A 53 9.62 -9.74 1.23
N GLY A 54 8.97 -10.90 1.14
CA GLY A 54 9.57 -12.11 0.61
C GLY A 54 9.86 -12.02 -0.89
N GLU A 55 10.81 -12.83 -1.36
CA GLU A 55 11.06 -13.04 -2.79
C GLU A 55 9.80 -13.68 -3.43
N GLY A 56 9.00 -12.87 -4.14
CA GLY A 56 7.71 -13.29 -4.69
C GLY A 56 6.51 -12.44 -4.25
N PHE A 57 6.71 -11.39 -3.46
CA PHE A 57 5.63 -10.48 -3.03
C PHE A 57 4.73 -10.01 -4.18
N VAL A 58 5.31 -9.59 -5.30
CA VAL A 58 4.54 -9.14 -6.47
C VAL A 58 3.65 -10.25 -7.02
N SER A 59 4.18 -11.47 -7.11
CA SER A 59 3.42 -12.64 -7.56
C SER A 59 2.26 -12.95 -6.60
N VAL A 60 2.49 -12.87 -5.29
CA VAL A 60 1.43 -13.08 -4.29
C VAL A 60 0.37 -11.98 -4.36
N ALA A 61 0.79 -10.71 -4.43
CA ALA A 61 -0.09 -9.56 -4.50
C ALA A 61 -0.96 -9.53 -5.75
N THR A 62 -0.58 -10.24 -6.82
CA THR A 62 -1.31 -10.31 -8.09
C THR A 62 -1.95 -11.67 -8.37
N ALA A 63 -1.70 -12.68 -7.53
CA ALA A 63 -2.30 -14.00 -7.66
C ALA A 63 -3.80 -14.00 -7.30
N SER A 64 -4.51 -15.06 -7.71
CA SER A 64 -5.91 -15.24 -7.34
C SER A 64 -6.10 -15.26 -5.81
N LEU A 65 -6.95 -14.36 -5.31
CA LEU A 65 -7.22 -14.23 -3.88
C LEU A 65 -8.13 -15.35 -3.36
N GLY A 66 -7.71 -15.96 -2.26
CA GLY A 66 -8.48 -16.91 -1.46
C GLY A 66 -8.76 -16.36 -0.06
N ALA A 67 -9.86 -16.78 0.56
CA ALA A 67 -10.20 -16.34 1.91
C ALA A 67 -9.21 -16.92 2.94
N PRO A 68 -8.59 -16.10 3.80
CA PRO A 68 -7.74 -16.60 4.87
C PRO A 68 -8.59 -17.17 6.02
N ALA A 69 -7.96 -17.95 6.91
CA ALA A 69 -8.64 -18.55 8.06
C ALA A 69 -9.27 -17.52 9.03
N TRP A 70 -8.70 -16.32 9.09
CA TRP A 70 -9.20 -15.20 9.90
C TRP A 70 -10.24 -14.32 9.16
N GLY A 71 -10.59 -14.67 7.92
CA GLY A 71 -11.56 -13.96 7.09
C GLY A 71 -11.04 -12.64 6.50
N CYS A 72 -11.61 -12.24 5.37
CA CYS A 72 -11.45 -10.94 4.73
C CYS A 72 -12.65 -10.66 3.81
N ASP A 73 -12.90 -9.40 3.47
CA ASP A 73 -13.79 -9.06 2.36
C ASP A 73 -13.05 -9.29 1.03
N LEU A 74 -13.28 -10.45 0.42
CA LEU A 74 -12.69 -10.80 -0.87
C LEU A 74 -13.12 -9.89 -2.03
N ALA A 75 -14.30 -9.28 -1.96
CA ALA A 75 -14.74 -8.35 -3.01
C ALA A 75 -13.94 -7.04 -2.91
N ALA A 76 -13.76 -6.51 -1.69
CA ALA A 76 -12.92 -5.35 -1.43
C ALA A 76 -11.44 -5.62 -1.78
N ALA A 77 -10.92 -6.76 -1.35
CA ALA A 77 -9.54 -7.15 -1.65
C ALA A 77 -9.28 -7.24 -3.17
N ARG A 78 -10.24 -7.78 -3.95
CA ARG A 78 -10.14 -7.84 -5.42
C ARG A 78 -10.19 -6.46 -6.08
N ARG A 79 -11.03 -5.54 -5.58
CA ARG A 79 -11.05 -4.14 -6.07
C ARG A 79 -9.68 -3.48 -5.87
N ALA A 80 -9.12 -3.60 -4.66
CA ALA A 80 -7.77 -3.10 -4.38
C ALA A 80 -6.69 -3.76 -5.25
N GLN A 81 -6.73 -5.09 -5.42
CA GLN A 81 -5.77 -5.81 -6.24
C GLN A 81 -5.78 -5.33 -7.70
N GLY A 82 -6.95 -5.04 -8.28
CA GLY A 82 -7.07 -4.48 -9.63
C GLY A 82 -6.46 -3.08 -9.80
N CYS A 83 -6.27 -2.36 -8.70
CA CYS A 83 -5.67 -1.03 -8.64
C CYS A 83 -4.15 -1.04 -8.43
N ILE A 84 -3.49 -2.19 -8.27
CA ILE A 84 -2.04 -2.23 -8.05
C ILE A 84 -1.28 -1.78 -9.30
N ARG A 85 -0.29 -0.90 -9.10
CA ARG A 85 0.69 -0.47 -10.11
C ARG A 85 2.09 -0.58 -9.52
N LEU A 86 3.04 -0.98 -10.35
CA LEU A 86 4.44 -1.13 -9.94
C LEU A 86 5.27 0.01 -10.53
N GLY A 87 6.01 0.71 -9.68
CA GLY A 87 6.84 1.85 -10.05
C GLY A 87 6.05 3.11 -10.41
N GLY A 88 6.76 4.24 -10.42
CA GLY A 88 6.25 5.55 -10.80
C GLY A 88 5.65 6.37 -9.65
N ALA A 89 5.08 7.51 -10.03
CA ALA A 89 4.45 8.46 -9.11
C ALA A 89 3.15 7.90 -8.51
N ALA A 90 2.82 8.35 -7.30
CA ALA A 90 1.54 8.07 -6.67
C ALA A 90 0.38 8.57 -7.55
N ASP A 91 -0.71 7.81 -7.57
CA ASP A 91 -1.90 8.07 -8.38
C ASP A 91 -3.12 7.93 -7.48
N PRO A 92 -4.05 8.91 -7.44
CA PRO A 92 -5.22 8.88 -6.56
C PRO A 92 -6.21 7.72 -6.86
N THR A 93 -6.01 6.99 -7.96
CA THR A 93 -6.83 5.86 -8.41
C THR A 93 -6.14 4.50 -8.29
N ALA A 94 -4.87 4.46 -7.83
CA ALA A 94 -4.07 3.24 -7.81
C ALA A 94 -3.26 3.04 -6.52
N LEU A 95 -2.97 1.78 -6.20
CA LEU A 95 -2.00 1.39 -5.17
C LEU A 95 -0.63 1.30 -5.85
N VAL A 96 0.19 2.34 -5.72
CA VAL A 96 1.48 2.40 -6.40
C VAL A 96 2.57 1.87 -5.47
N ALA A 97 3.25 0.80 -5.90
CA ALA A 97 4.28 0.11 -5.14
C ALA A 97 5.65 0.25 -5.81
N VAL A 98 6.62 0.79 -5.08
CA VAL A 98 8.02 0.91 -5.52
C VAL A 98 8.87 -0.09 -4.76
N LEU A 99 9.60 -0.93 -5.50
CA LEU A 99 10.57 -1.89 -4.96
C LEU A 99 11.94 -1.21 -4.91
N SER A 100 12.37 -0.86 -3.71
CA SER A 100 13.67 -0.21 -3.48
C SER A 100 14.08 -0.43 -2.04
N ASP A 101 15.34 -0.82 -1.83
CA ASP A 101 15.93 -0.95 -0.50
C ASP A 101 16.18 0.42 0.16
N ALA A 102 16.15 1.51 -0.62
CA ALA A 102 16.24 2.88 -0.14
C ALA A 102 14.84 3.52 -0.04
N PRO A 103 14.25 3.67 1.17
CA PRO A 103 12.90 4.20 1.34
C PRO A 103 12.77 5.65 0.86
N ASP A 104 13.79 6.49 1.05
CA ASP A 104 13.76 7.88 0.59
C ASP A 104 13.70 7.99 -0.94
N ALA A 105 14.41 7.10 -1.64
CA ALA A 105 14.35 7.02 -3.10
C ALA A 105 12.95 6.56 -3.56
N ALA A 106 12.34 5.62 -2.85
CA ALA A 106 10.98 5.16 -3.16
C ALA A 106 9.94 6.28 -2.93
N LEU A 107 10.05 7.04 -1.84
CA LEU A 107 9.20 8.19 -1.56
C LEU A 107 9.37 9.29 -2.62
N ALA A 108 10.61 9.55 -3.05
CA ALA A 108 10.90 10.50 -4.11
C ALA A 108 10.29 10.05 -5.45
N GLU A 109 10.36 8.76 -5.80
CA GLU A 109 9.73 8.21 -7.00
C GLU A 109 8.20 8.32 -6.94
N LEU A 110 7.61 8.00 -5.78
CA LEU A 110 6.18 8.17 -5.53
C LEU A 110 5.75 9.64 -5.56
N GLY A 111 6.68 10.59 -5.40
CA GLY A 111 6.39 12.03 -5.42
C GLY A 111 5.54 12.48 -4.24
N VAL A 112 5.62 11.77 -3.10
CA VAL A 112 4.85 12.10 -1.89
C VAL A 112 5.75 12.62 -0.78
N THR A 113 5.27 13.59 -0.03
CA THR A 113 5.98 14.17 1.13
C THR A 113 5.05 14.21 2.33
N LEU A 114 5.63 14.12 3.54
CA LEU A 114 4.91 14.35 4.78
C LEU A 114 4.90 15.87 5.05
N PRO A 115 3.72 16.52 5.12
CA PRO A 115 3.66 17.95 5.43
C PRO A 115 4.23 18.26 6.83
N PRO A 116 4.87 19.41 7.03
CA PRO A 116 5.31 19.83 8.36
C PRO A 116 4.07 20.05 9.26
N GLY A 117 3.94 19.22 10.29
CA GLY A 117 2.84 19.27 11.26
C GLY A 117 2.24 17.91 11.65
N ASP A 118 2.50 16.85 10.86
CA ASP A 118 1.97 15.50 11.11
C ASP A 118 3.05 14.51 11.62
N ALA A 119 4.17 15.03 12.15
CA ALA A 119 5.35 14.25 12.55
C ALA A 119 5.34 13.76 14.02
N ASP A 120 4.19 13.76 14.69
CA ASP A 120 4.02 13.12 16.00
C ASP A 120 3.39 11.73 15.79
N LEU A 121 4.24 10.74 15.47
CA LEU A 121 3.98 9.31 15.66
C LEU A 121 5.21 8.66 16.33
#